data_AF-A0A5B1CI46-F1
#
_entry.id   AF-A0A5B1CI46-F1
#
_cell.length_a   1.000
_cell.length_b   1.000
_cell.length_c   1.000
_cell.angle_alpha   90.00
_cell.angle_beta   90.00
_cell.angle_gamma   90.00
#
_symmetry.space_group_name_H-M   'P 1'
#
loop_
_entity.id
_entity.type
_entity.pdbx_description
1 polymer ?
#
loop_
_entity_poly.entity_id
_entity_poly.type
_entity_poly.pdbx_seq_one_letter_code
_entity_poly.pdbx_strand_id
1 'polypeptide(L)'
;MALLKLWNSLLGRSSTESPQADQSPQSAQDAGPAKASSPKPATNSAAKNSAAKKPTAKKSAQRLSLFGNASPHAALMKQLRGFTAESVLEISVGDGSRAVEVISLLNQNQAKKSGEEAEATKIRYAVIDQFEMGGGEHTLMQFHQTLRGAGIRPQVFPEVIDRGLTRVAHTIGSIDLILFSADAGSGSPGDSWATPEIKTLLSRVTHDHSLILFQKDDVWEKLALSELGSEPVYRRAA
;
A
#
# COMPACT_ATOMS: atom_id res chain seq x y z
N MET A 1 -18.04 20.91 34.21
CA MET A 1 -18.41 21.11 32.79
C MET A 1 -17.40 22.02 32.06
N ALA A 2 -16.11 21.66 32.04
CA ALA A 2 -15.06 22.49 31.45
C ALA A 2 -14.27 21.79 30.32
N LEU A 3 -14.54 20.52 30.02
CA LEU A 3 -13.74 19.73 29.07
C LEU A 3 -14.26 19.76 27.61
N LEU A 4 -15.57 19.93 27.39
CA LEU A 4 -16.11 20.05 26.03
C LEU A 4 -15.70 21.36 25.31
N LYS A 5 -15.39 22.42 26.06
CA LYS A 5 -15.01 23.72 25.48
C LYS A 5 -13.59 23.71 24.88
N LEU A 6 -12.68 22.91 25.45
CA LEU A 6 -11.31 22.77 24.94
C LEU A 6 -11.26 21.97 23.63
N TRP A 7 -12.13 20.97 23.47
CA TRP A 7 -12.16 20.15 22.26
C TRP A 7 -12.62 20.95 21.03
N ASN A 8 -13.60 21.86 21.18
CA ASN A 8 -14.07 22.71 20.09
C ASN A 8 -13.05 23.80 19.67
N SER A 9 -12.14 24.20 20.57
CA SER A 9 -11.07 25.16 20.27
C SER A 9 -9.92 24.56 19.45
N LEU A 10 -9.71 23.24 19.54
CA LEU A 10 -8.63 22.55 18.81
C LEU A 10 -8.99 22.25 17.34
N LEU A 11 -10.29 22.25 17.01
CA LEU A 11 -10.82 21.95 15.69
C LEU A 11 -11.01 23.19 14.78
N GLY A 12 -10.50 24.35 15.19
CA GLY A 12 -10.49 25.56 14.35
C GLY A 12 -11.88 26.10 13.97
N ARG A 13 -12.94 25.74 14.71
CA ARG A 13 -14.29 26.24 14.50
C ARG A 13 -14.61 27.36 15.50
N SER A 14 -13.98 28.51 15.31
CA SER A 14 -14.45 29.75 15.93
C SER A 14 -15.63 30.30 15.12
N SER A 15 -16.83 30.10 15.66
CA SER A 15 -18.05 30.80 15.29
C SER A 15 -17.83 32.31 15.44
N THR A 16 -18.06 33.06 14.36
CA THR A 16 -18.08 34.53 14.39
C THR A 16 -19.39 34.98 13.73
N GLU A 17 -20.37 35.30 14.58
CA GLU A 17 -21.63 36.01 14.35
C GLU A 17 -21.81 36.82 15.65
N SER A 18 -22.12 38.12 15.75
CA SER A 18 -22.66 39.22 14.90
C SER A 18 -22.38 40.56 15.68
N PRO A 19 -23.02 41.76 15.52
CA PRO A 19 -23.94 42.36 14.50
C PRO A 19 -23.69 43.89 14.16
N GLN A 20 -24.49 44.42 13.20
CA GLN A 20 -24.96 45.84 12.98
C GLN A 20 -23.94 46.96 12.61
N ALA A 21 -24.22 48.02 11.83
CA ALA A 21 -25.37 48.52 11.05
C ALA A 21 -24.92 49.69 10.13
N ASP A 22 -25.78 50.04 9.18
CA ASP A 22 -25.99 51.34 8.49
C ASP A 22 -25.47 51.66 7.05
N GLN A 23 -26.46 51.68 6.14
CA GLN A 23 -26.80 52.69 5.09
C GLN A 23 -26.20 52.62 3.65
N SER A 24 -26.97 51.99 2.73
CA SER A 24 -27.66 52.48 1.49
C SER A 24 -27.08 53.63 0.59
N PRO A 25 -27.55 53.86 -0.67
CA PRO A 25 -28.15 53.01 -1.74
C PRO A 25 -27.71 53.34 -3.22
N GLN A 26 -27.99 52.46 -4.19
CA GLN A 26 -28.51 52.73 -5.57
C GLN A 26 -28.50 51.42 -6.42
N SER A 27 -29.66 50.84 -6.79
CA SER A 27 -30.45 51.00 -8.04
C SER A 27 -29.70 50.50 -9.30
N ALA A 28 -30.19 49.62 -10.19
CA ALA A 28 -31.53 49.24 -10.63
C ALA A 28 -31.50 47.81 -11.28
N GLN A 29 -32.57 46.99 -11.15
CA GLN A 29 -33.50 46.51 -12.23
C GLN A 29 -32.81 45.92 -13.49
N ASP A 30 -33.17 44.76 -14.05
CA ASP A 30 -34.54 44.28 -14.28
C ASP A 30 -34.63 42.80 -14.74
N ALA A 31 -35.84 42.25 -14.54
CA ALA A 31 -36.57 41.19 -15.28
C ALA A 31 -36.02 39.75 -15.47
N GLY A 32 -36.76 38.77 -14.90
CA GLY A 32 -36.71 37.32 -15.22
C GLY A 32 -37.48 36.96 -16.49
N PRO A 33 -38.26 35.85 -16.57
CA PRO A 33 -38.28 34.58 -15.83
C PRO A 33 -38.21 33.34 -16.76
N ALA A 34 -38.06 32.11 -16.23
CA ALA A 34 -38.90 30.94 -16.59
C ALA A 34 -38.32 29.56 -16.18
N LYS A 35 -39.24 28.74 -15.65
CA LYS A 35 -39.42 27.29 -15.83
C LYS A 35 -38.58 26.30 -15.00
N ALA A 36 -39.24 25.90 -13.92
CA ALA A 36 -39.36 24.57 -13.34
C ALA A 36 -39.11 23.38 -14.28
N SER A 37 -38.43 22.34 -13.78
CA SER A 37 -39.09 21.05 -13.49
C SER A 37 -38.13 20.08 -12.80
N SER A 38 -38.63 19.50 -11.72
CA SER A 38 -38.02 18.47 -10.89
C SER A 38 -38.41 17.07 -11.41
N PRO A 39 -37.52 16.07 -11.39
CA PRO A 39 -37.93 14.67 -11.50
C PRO A 39 -38.00 14.04 -10.11
N LYS A 40 -39.22 13.65 -9.71
CA LYS A 40 -39.47 12.71 -8.59
C LYS A 40 -39.63 11.29 -9.17
N PRO A 41 -39.18 10.24 -8.47
CA PRO A 41 -39.29 8.85 -8.93
C PRO A 41 -40.64 8.23 -8.55
N ALA A 42 -41.18 7.40 -9.42
CA ALA A 42 -42.34 6.53 -9.17
C ALA A 42 -41.99 5.10 -9.61
N THR A 43 -41.77 4.19 -8.66
CA THR A 43 -42.69 3.13 -8.18
C THR A 43 -43.12 2.08 -9.20
N ASN A 44 -42.61 0.86 -8.94
CA ASN A 44 -43.27 -0.45 -8.95
C ASN A 44 -44.19 -0.81 -10.12
N SER A 45 -43.75 -1.84 -10.85
CA SER A 45 -44.64 -2.82 -11.47
C SER A 45 -44.22 -4.23 -11.09
N ALA A 46 -45.23 -5.00 -10.73
CA ALA A 46 -45.17 -6.29 -10.09
C ALA A 46 -44.97 -7.47 -11.06
N ALA A 47 -44.48 -8.56 -10.46
CA ALA A 47 -44.82 -9.96 -10.72
C ALA A 47 -44.58 -10.56 -12.12
N LYS A 48 -43.64 -11.52 -12.15
CA LYS A 48 -43.94 -12.83 -12.76
C LYS A 48 -43.19 -13.97 -12.05
N ASN A 49 -43.99 -14.88 -11.52
CA ASN A 49 -43.64 -16.22 -11.09
C ASN A 49 -42.94 -16.99 -12.21
N SER A 50 -41.83 -17.64 -11.86
CA SER A 50 -41.37 -18.84 -12.58
C SER A 50 -40.66 -19.78 -11.63
N ALA A 51 -41.45 -20.76 -11.18
CA ALA A 51 -41.14 -22.18 -11.05
C ALA A 51 -39.74 -22.57 -10.54
N ALA A 52 -39.74 -23.08 -9.32
CA ALA A 52 -38.72 -23.92 -8.74
C ALA A 52 -38.26 -25.04 -9.69
N LYS A 53 -36.96 -25.01 -10.04
CA LYS A 53 -36.22 -26.21 -10.43
C LYS A 53 -35.13 -26.44 -9.38
N LYS A 54 -35.30 -27.49 -8.57
CA LYS A 54 -34.27 -28.07 -7.71
C LYS A 54 -33.06 -28.44 -8.58
N PRO A 55 -31.87 -27.84 -8.39
CA PRO A 55 -30.65 -28.44 -8.90
C PRO A 55 -30.31 -29.62 -7.99
N THR A 56 -30.36 -30.81 -8.58
CA THR A 56 -29.89 -32.06 -8.00
C THR A 56 -28.44 -31.91 -7.56
N ALA A 57 -28.20 -32.05 -6.26
CA ALA A 57 -26.88 -32.03 -5.65
C ALA A 57 -26.05 -33.20 -6.20
N LYS A 58 -25.29 -32.95 -7.27
CA LYS A 58 -24.14 -33.78 -7.61
C LYS A 58 -23.12 -33.56 -6.52
N LYS A 59 -22.98 -34.54 -5.64
CA LYS A 59 -21.83 -34.68 -4.73
C LYS A 59 -20.58 -34.79 -5.61
N SER A 60 -20.01 -33.65 -6.02
CA SER A 60 -18.65 -33.64 -6.54
C SER A 60 -17.79 -34.10 -5.38
N ALA A 61 -17.18 -35.27 -5.54
CA ALA A 61 -16.22 -35.81 -4.60
C ALA A 61 -15.27 -34.68 -4.19
N GLN A 62 -15.33 -34.30 -2.92
CA GLN A 62 -14.23 -33.66 -2.22
C GLN A 62 -13.07 -34.67 -2.27
N ARG A 63 -12.38 -34.71 -3.41
CA ARG A 63 -11.03 -35.23 -3.48
C ARG A 63 -10.24 -34.34 -2.56
N LEU A 64 -9.89 -34.88 -1.41
CA LEU A 64 -8.81 -34.47 -0.53
C LEU A 64 -7.87 -33.45 -1.19
N SER A 65 -8.18 -32.15 -1.04
CA SER A 65 -7.21 -31.07 -1.22
C SER A 65 -6.23 -31.17 -0.04
N LEU A 66 -5.40 -32.22 -0.07
CA LEU A 66 -4.27 -32.44 0.85
C LEU A 66 -3.04 -31.60 0.45
N PHE A 67 -3.16 -30.80 -0.61
CA PHE A 67 -2.27 -29.70 -0.91
C PHE A 67 -3.08 -28.44 -0.72
N GLY A 68 -3.05 -27.91 0.52
CA GLY A 68 -3.75 -26.68 0.88
C GLY A 68 -3.42 -25.57 -0.11
N ASN A 69 -4.42 -24.73 -0.41
CA ASN A 69 -4.34 -23.58 -1.30
C ASN A 69 -2.94 -22.94 -1.20
N ALA A 70 -2.10 -23.19 -2.22
CA ALA A 70 -0.80 -22.56 -2.28
C ALA A 70 -1.07 -21.05 -2.32
N SER A 71 -0.56 -20.32 -1.34
CA SER A 71 -0.68 -18.86 -1.33
C SER A 71 -0.15 -18.33 -2.68
N PRO A 72 -0.71 -17.23 -3.22
CA PRO A 72 -0.23 -16.62 -4.46
C PRO A 72 1.26 -16.25 -4.39
N HIS A 73 1.83 -16.20 -3.19
CA HIS A 73 3.23 -15.83 -2.94
C HIS A 73 4.09 -17.01 -2.47
N ALA A 74 3.63 -18.27 -2.63
CA ALA A 74 4.33 -19.45 -2.13
C ALA A 74 5.79 -19.57 -2.64
N ALA A 75 6.06 -19.16 -3.89
CA ALA A 75 7.41 -19.14 -4.46
C ALA A 75 8.34 -18.16 -3.71
N LEU A 76 7.87 -16.94 -3.46
CA LEU A 76 8.58 -15.93 -2.66
C LEU A 76 8.81 -16.42 -1.23
N MET A 77 7.76 -16.96 -0.59
CA MET A 77 7.84 -17.48 0.78
C MET A 77 8.86 -18.62 0.91
N LYS A 78 9.03 -19.43 -0.14
CA LYS A 78 10.06 -20.48 -0.18
C LYS A 78 11.47 -19.90 -0.22
N GLN A 79 11.70 -18.82 -0.97
CA GLN A 79 12.99 -18.13 -1.04
C GLN A 79 13.36 -17.42 0.26
N LEU A 80 12.36 -16.85 0.96
CA LEU A 80 12.55 -16.15 2.24
C LEU A 80 12.61 -17.08 3.45
N ARG A 81 12.51 -18.40 3.26
CA ARG A 81 12.53 -19.37 4.37
C ARG A 81 13.88 -19.34 5.09
N GLY A 82 13.86 -19.07 6.40
CA GLY A 82 15.05 -18.97 7.23
C GLY A 82 15.81 -17.64 7.09
N PHE A 83 15.37 -16.74 6.20
CA PHE A 83 15.91 -15.40 6.10
C PHE A 83 15.31 -14.52 7.21
N THR A 84 16.13 -13.65 7.81
CA THR A 84 15.72 -12.69 8.82
C THR A 84 16.07 -11.29 8.35
N ALA A 85 15.15 -10.34 8.50
CA ALA A 85 15.35 -8.94 8.17
C ALA A 85 14.76 -8.07 9.29
N GLU A 86 15.42 -6.96 9.60
CA GLU A 86 14.90 -5.94 10.51
C GLU A 86 14.17 -4.83 9.75
N SER A 87 14.44 -4.71 8.45
CA SER A 87 13.89 -3.71 7.56
C SER A 87 13.52 -4.31 6.20
N VAL A 88 12.33 -3.94 5.73
CA VAL A 88 11.76 -4.42 4.46
C VAL A 88 11.25 -3.22 3.69
N LEU A 89 11.67 -3.11 2.43
CA LEU A 89 11.16 -2.16 1.46
C LEU A 89 10.45 -2.93 0.35
N GLU A 90 9.20 -2.57 0.10
CA GLU A 90 8.41 -3.13 -1.01
C GLU A 90 8.06 -2.03 -2.02
N ILE A 91 8.24 -2.32 -3.30
CA ILE A 91 8.00 -1.41 -4.40
C ILE A 91 6.93 -2.03 -5.28
N SER A 92 5.87 -1.27 -5.56
CA SER A 92 4.65 -1.75 -6.24
C SER A 92 3.92 -2.82 -5.42
N VAL A 93 3.24 -2.41 -4.35
CA VAL A 93 2.75 -3.29 -3.27
C VAL A 93 1.42 -3.98 -3.58
N GLY A 94 0.64 -3.46 -4.54
CA GLY A 94 -0.70 -3.97 -4.83
C GLY A 94 -1.65 -3.78 -3.65
N ASP A 95 -2.39 -4.84 -3.28
CA ASP A 95 -3.38 -4.81 -2.19
C ASP A 95 -2.78 -4.93 -0.78
N GLY A 96 -1.48 -5.23 -0.69
CA GLY A 96 -0.75 -5.47 0.56
C GLY A 96 -0.89 -6.89 1.12
N SER A 97 -1.55 -7.82 0.44
CA SER A 97 -1.66 -9.23 0.87
C SER A 97 -0.27 -9.89 0.97
N ARG A 98 0.60 -9.64 -0.01
CA ARG A 98 2.00 -10.08 -0.01
C ARG A 98 2.76 -9.60 1.22
N ALA A 99 2.62 -8.33 1.56
CA ALA A 99 3.27 -7.73 2.73
C ALA A 99 2.89 -8.46 4.03
N VAL A 100 1.61 -8.83 4.18
CA VAL A 100 1.13 -9.58 5.35
C VAL A 100 1.83 -10.93 5.47
N GLU A 101 1.96 -11.66 4.36
CA GLU A 101 2.63 -12.97 4.36
C GLU A 101 4.15 -12.85 4.60
N VAL A 102 4.82 -11.90 3.93
CA VAL A 102 6.26 -11.63 4.08
C VAL A 102 6.59 -11.31 5.54
N ILE A 103 5.90 -10.34 6.14
CA ILE A 103 6.19 -9.90 7.51
C ILE A 103 5.86 -11.01 8.53
N SER A 104 4.79 -11.77 8.30
CA SER A 104 4.47 -12.94 9.14
C SER A 104 5.59 -13.98 9.11
N LEU A 105 6.09 -14.33 7.93
CA LEU A 105 7.19 -15.28 7.77
C LEU A 105 8.50 -14.78 8.42
N LEU A 106 8.85 -13.51 8.24
CA LEU A 106 10.07 -12.93 8.80
C LEU A 106 10.03 -12.90 10.32
N ASN A 107 8.89 -12.52 10.92
CA ASN A 107 8.70 -12.58 12.38
C ASN A 107 8.86 -14.02 12.91
N GLN A 108 8.31 -15.02 12.19
CA GLN A 108 8.49 -16.43 12.57
C GLN A 108 9.96 -16.86 12.48
N ASN A 109 10.70 -16.42 11.46
CA ASN A 109 12.11 -16.74 11.33
C ASN A 109 12.95 -16.07 12.44
N GLN A 110 12.63 -14.83 12.81
CA GLN A 110 13.28 -14.14 13.93
C GLN A 110 13.03 -14.86 15.26
N ALA A 111 11.78 -15.20 15.57
CA ALA A 111 11.43 -15.92 16.79
C ALA A 111 12.15 -17.28 16.92
N LYS A 112 12.32 -18.01 15.80
CA LYS A 112 13.09 -19.26 15.76
C LYS A 112 14.59 -19.05 16.02
N LYS A 113 15.15 -17.92 15.58
CA LYS A 113 16.58 -17.62 15.71
C LYS A 113 16.93 -17.11 17.10
N SER A 114 16.05 -16.35 17.73
CA SER A 114 16.32 -15.64 18.97
C SER A 114 16.05 -16.47 20.23
N GLY A 115 15.41 -17.64 20.11
CA GLY A 115 14.93 -18.43 21.25
C GLY A 115 13.68 -17.83 21.89
N GLU A 116 12.95 -18.61 22.68
CA GLU A 116 11.66 -18.21 23.28
C GLU A 116 11.72 -16.98 24.20
N GLU A 117 12.89 -16.60 24.70
CA GLU A 117 13.05 -15.51 25.68
C GLU A 117 13.42 -14.15 25.07
N ALA A 118 13.78 -14.08 23.80
CA ALA A 118 14.17 -12.82 23.18
C ALA A 118 12.96 -12.06 22.64
N GLU A 119 12.81 -10.81 23.08
CA GLU A 119 11.80 -9.88 22.58
C GLU A 119 11.91 -9.75 21.06
N ALA A 120 10.83 -10.10 20.34
CA ALA A 120 10.81 -10.03 18.89
C ALA A 120 11.00 -8.59 18.42
N THR A 121 12.14 -8.30 17.80
CA THR A 121 12.44 -6.99 17.23
C THR A 121 11.42 -6.65 16.15
N LYS A 122 10.74 -5.52 16.31
CA LYS A 122 9.74 -5.07 15.35
C LYS A 122 10.39 -4.74 14.00
N ILE A 123 9.95 -5.43 12.95
CA ILE A 123 10.37 -5.17 11.57
C ILE A 123 9.87 -3.80 11.10
N ARG A 124 10.78 -2.96 10.58
CA ARG A 124 10.47 -1.70 9.90
C ARG A 124 10.03 -2.01 8.48
N TYR A 125 8.77 -1.71 8.16
CA TYR A 125 8.20 -1.99 6.84
C TYR A 125 7.91 -0.69 6.10
N ALA A 126 8.46 -0.54 4.90
CA ALA A 126 8.34 0.65 4.07
C ALA A 126 7.85 0.30 2.67
N VAL A 127 7.14 1.23 2.04
CA VAL A 127 6.52 1.02 0.72
C VAL A 127 6.73 2.22 -0.18
N ILE A 128 7.09 1.96 -1.44
CA ILE A 128 7.03 2.96 -2.51
C ILE A 128 6.00 2.48 -3.54
N ASP A 129 4.91 3.22 -3.69
CA ASP A 129 3.85 2.93 -4.64
C ASP A 129 3.10 4.22 -4.96
N GLN A 130 2.59 4.38 -6.18
CA GLN A 130 1.76 5.54 -6.54
C GLN A 130 0.27 5.32 -6.26
N PHE A 131 -0.15 4.09 -5.93
CA PHE A 131 -1.53 3.69 -5.67
C PHE A 131 -2.50 4.22 -6.76
N GLU A 132 -3.62 4.81 -6.35
CA GLU A 132 -4.61 5.38 -7.26
C GLU A 132 -4.06 6.54 -8.11
N MET A 133 -3.00 7.22 -7.66
CA MET A 133 -2.39 8.33 -8.41
C MET A 133 -1.56 7.83 -9.61
N GLY A 134 -1.06 6.60 -9.53
CA GLY A 134 -0.32 5.94 -10.62
C GLY A 134 -1.23 5.15 -11.57
N GLY A 135 -2.56 5.24 -11.41
CA GLY A 135 -3.51 4.40 -12.15
C GLY A 135 -3.62 2.97 -11.61
N GLY A 136 -3.11 2.69 -10.41
CA GLY A 136 -3.24 1.39 -9.77
C GLY A 136 -4.67 1.07 -9.34
N GLU A 137 -5.00 -0.22 -9.24
CA GLU A 137 -6.34 -0.69 -8.84
C GLU A 137 -6.63 -0.47 -7.35
N HIS A 138 -5.59 -0.46 -6.53
CA HIS A 138 -5.69 -0.38 -5.08
C HIS A 138 -5.41 1.02 -4.57
N THR A 139 -6.31 1.50 -3.71
CA THR A 139 -6.15 2.81 -3.05
C THR A 139 -5.20 2.73 -1.86
N LEU A 140 -4.52 3.83 -1.56
CA LEU A 140 -3.69 3.98 -0.36
C LEU A 140 -4.47 3.64 0.92
N MET A 141 -5.76 3.98 0.97
CA MET A 141 -6.63 3.68 2.10
C MET A 141 -6.85 2.17 2.27
N GLN A 142 -7.19 1.45 1.21
CA GLN A 142 -7.40 0.00 1.24
C GLN A 142 -6.13 -0.72 1.68
N PHE A 143 -4.99 -0.31 1.13
CA PHE A 143 -3.69 -0.83 1.52
C PHE A 143 -3.43 -0.67 3.04
N HIS A 144 -3.65 0.52 3.60
CA HIS A 144 -3.52 0.73 5.04
C HIS A 144 -4.51 -0.10 5.87
N GLN A 145 -5.73 -0.32 5.39
CA GLN A 145 -6.73 -1.16 6.06
C GLN A 145 -6.26 -2.61 6.14
N THR A 146 -5.76 -3.17 5.02
CA THR A 146 -5.19 -4.53 4.96
C THR A 146 -4.08 -4.70 5.99
N LEU A 147 -3.08 -3.81 5.99
CA LEU A 147 -1.91 -3.94 6.87
C LEU A 147 -2.25 -3.71 8.34
N ARG A 148 -3.15 -2.76 8.64
CA ARG A 148 -3.59 -2.53 10.02
C ARG A 148 -4.33 -3.75 10.58
N GLY A 149 -5.11 -4.44 9.75
CA GLY A 149 -5.76 -5.71 10.11
C GLY A 149 -4.75 -6.79 10.55
N ALA A 150 -3.53 -6.76 10.01
CA ALA A 150 -2.44 -7.64 10.37
C ALA A 150 -1.48 -7.07 11.46
N GLY A 151 -1.80 -5.90 12.04
CA GLY A 151 -0.94 -5.24 13.03
C GLY A 151 0.34 -4.60 12.45
N ILE A 152 0.45 -4.50 11.13
CA ILE A 152 1.60 -3.91 10.42
C ILE A 152 1.39 -2.39 10.31
N ARG A 153 2.45 -1.62 10.59
CA ARG A 153 2.46 -0.16 10.45
C ARG A 153 3.44 0.24 9.35
N PRO A 154 2.99 0.38 8.08
CA PRO A 154 3.87 0.73 6.98
C PRO A 154 4.30 2.21 7.05
N GLN A 155 5.54 2.49 6.65
CA GLN A 155 5.97 3.82 6.25
C GLN A 155 5.80 3.94 4.73
N VAL A 156 4.80 4.71 4.30
CA VAL A 156 4.41 4.78 2.89
C VAL A 156 4.97 6.03 2.23
N PHE A 157 5.55 5.84 1.04
CA PHE A 157 6.03 6.86 0.14
C PHE A 157 5.17 6.83 -1.14
N PRO A 158 4.08 7.64 -1.20
CA PRO A 158 3.13 7.62 -2.31
C PRO A 158 3.69 8.34 -3.55
N GLU A 159 4.80 7.84 -4.09
CA GLU A 159 5.65 8.53 -5.07
C GLU A 159 6.19 7.55 -6.12
N VAL A 160 6.77 8.10 -7.19
CA VAL A 160 7.58 7.36 -8.16
C VAL A 160 8.85 6.78 -7.51
N ILE A 161 9.39 5.71 -8.11
CA ILE A 161 10.45 4.87 -7.53
C ILE A 161 11.71 5.69 -7.18
N ASP A 162 12.17 6.55 -8.07
CA ASP A 162 13.35 7.40 -7.91
C ASP A 162 13.25 8.34 -6.68
N ARG A 163 12.12 9.04 -6.54
CA ARG A 163 11.87 9.93 -5.40
C ARG A 163 11.68 9.15 -4.11
N GLY A 164 10.92 8.06 -4.17
CA GLY A 164 10.71 7.15 -3.04
C GLY A 164 12.02 6.60 -2.50
N LEU A 165 12.90 6.07 -3.36
CA LEU A 165 14.21 5.55 -2.96
C LEU A 165 15.09 6.64 -2.33
N THR A 166 15.08 7.85 -2.90
CA THR A 166 15.79 9.00 -2.32
C THR A 166 15.30 9.30 -0.90
N ARG A 167 13.97 9.28 -0.67
CA ARG A 167 13.40 9.50 0.66
C ARG A 167 13.69 8.35 1.61
N VAL A 168 13.66 7.10 1.16
CA VAL A 168 14.04 5.94 1.97
C VAL A 168 15.49 6.07 2.43
N ALA A 169 16.42 6.41 1.53
CA ALA A 169 17.82 6.61 1.86
C ALA A 169 18.01 7.66 2.97
N HIS A 170 17.22 8.73 2.97
CA HIS A 170 17.31 9.79 3.98
C HIS A 170 16.58 9.49 5.30
N THR A 171 15.55 8.65 5.27
CA THR A 171 14.66 8.45 6.45
C THR A 171 14.90 7.13 7.17
N ILE A 172 15.16 6.06 6.42
CA ILE A 172 15.36 4.70 6.95
C ILE A 172 16.83 4.30 6.82
N GLY A 173 17.49 4.74 5.74
CA GLY A 173 18.85 4.36 5.43
C GLY A 173 18.92 3.04 4.66
N SER A 174 19.78 2.13 5.11
CA SER A 174 20.00 0.83 4.47
C SER A 174 18.93 -0.19 4.86
N ILE A 175 18.55 -1.05 3.92
CA ILE A 175 17.44 -2.00 4.04
C ILE A 175 17.92 -3.45 3.85
N ASP A 176 17.44 -4.38 4.67
CA ASP A 176 17.82 -5.80 4.61
C ASP A 176 17.14 -6.57 3.48
N LEU A 177 15.86 -6.27 3.20
CA LEU A 177 15.07 -6.91 2.15
C LEU A 177 14.40 -5.88 1.26
N ILE A 178 14.66 -5.94 -0.04
CA ILE A 178 14.00 -5.11 -1.04
C ILE A 178 13.24 -6.01 -2.00
N LEU A 179 11.94 -5.76 -2.15
CA LEU A 179 11.04 -6.48 -3.04
C LEU A 179 10.55 -5.53 -4.14
N PHE A 180 10.78 -5.88 -5.40
CA PHE A 180 10.22 -5.20 -6.57
C PHE A 180 9.15 -6.08 -7.22
N SER A 181 7.89 -5.69 -7.13
CA SER A 181 6.82 -6.34 -7.87
C SER A 181 6.71 -5.73 -9.26
N ALA A 182 6.59 -6.56 -10.29
CA ALA A 182 6.09 -6.14 -11.58
C ALA A 182 4.56 -6.27 -11.56
N ASP A 183 3.86 -5.32 -10.94
CA ASP A 183 2.39 -5.33 -10.97
C ASP A 183 1.80 -4.28 -11.92
N ALA A 184 0.67 -4.66 -12.51
CA ALA A 184 0.21 -4.39 -13.87
C ALA A 184 -0.43 -3.01 -14.12
N GLY A 185 -0.34 -2.07 -13.18
CA GLY A 185 -1.03 -0.76 -13.26
C GLY A 185 -0.25 0.33 -13.99
N SER A 186 1.09 0.29 -13.98
CA SER A 186 1.90 1.26 -14.73
C SER A 186 2.19 0.70 -16.11
N GLY A 187 1.58 1.26 -17.15
CA GLY A 187 1.62 0.81 -18.55
C GLY A 187 2.98 0.81 -19.26
N SER A 188 4.05 0.35 -18.61
CA SER A 188 5.28 -0.07 -19.27
C SER A 188 5.69 -1.45 -18.73
N PRO A 189 5.60 -2.50 -19.56
CA PRO A 189 6.11 -3.81 -19.20
C PRO A 189 7.63 -3.78 -19.26
N GLY A 190 8.27 -4.28 -18.21
CA GLY A 190 9.69 -4.65 -18.22
C GLY A 190 10.64 -3.57 -17.68
N ASP A 191 11.33 -3.92 -16.60
CA ASP A 191 12.66 -3.39 -16.26
C ASP A 191 12.77 -1.92 -15.83
N SER A 192 11.70 -1.30 -15.28
CA SER A 192 11.81 0.03 -14.65
C SER A 192 12.90 0.09 -13.56
N TRP A 193 13.14 -1.03 -12.89
CA TRP A 193 14.20 -1.22 -11.90
C TRP A 193 15.62 -1.26 -12.52
N ALA A 194 15.75 -1.66 -13.79
CA ALA A 194 17.04 -1.90 -14.43
C ALA A 194 17.72 -0.62 -14.94
N THR A 195 17.03 0.53 -14.83
CA THR A 195 17.59 1.82 -15.19
C THR A 195 18.84 2.13 -14.32
N PRO A 196 19.92 2.68 -14.91
CA PRO A 196 21.14 2.98 -14.17
C PRO A 196 20.93 3.91 -12.96
N GLU A 197 19.97 4.82 -13.08
CA GLU A 197 19.59 5.75 -12.02
C GLU A 197 19.01 5.01 -10.81
N ILE A 198 18.07 4.09 -11.04
CA ILE A 198 17.48 3.28 -9.97
C ILE A 198 18.51 2.36 -9.34
N LYS A 199 19.42 1.77 -10.13
CA LYS A 199 20.54 0.97 -9.59
C LYS A 199 21.46 1.80 -8.67
N THR A 200 21.76 3.04 -9.06
CA THR A 200 22.54 3.98 -8.24
C THR A 200 21.81 4.38 -6.96
N LEU A 201 20.49 4.50 -6.99
CA LEU A 201 19.71 4.77 -5.78
C LEU A 201 19.60 3.54 -4.89
N LEU A 202 19.46 2.35 -5.47
CA LEU A 202 19.45 1.08 -4.77
C LEU A 202 20.77 0.83 -4.03
N SER A 203 21.91 1.18 -4.62
CA SER A 203 23.21 1.07 -3.93
C SER A 203 23.31 1.95 -2.67
N ARG A 204 22.50 3.02 -2.57
CA ARG A 204 22.45 3.90 -1.37
C ARG A 204 21.55 3.36 -0.26
N VAL A 205 20.54 2.55 -0.60
CA VAL A 205 19.61 1.94 0.36
C VAL A 205 19.97 0.49 0.68
N THR A 206 21.11 0.00 0.22
CA THR A 206 21.56 -1.38 0.45
C THR A 206 22.86 -1.41 1.25
N HIS A 207 23.13 -2.56 1.84
CA HIS A 207 24.36 -2.93 2.54
C HIS A 207 24.77 -4.34 2.12
N ASP A 208 25.92 -4.81 2.60
CA ASP A 208 26.56 -6.07 2.16
C ASP A 208 25.70 -7.33 2.34
N HIS A 209 24.68 -7.26 3.20
CA HIS A 209 23.76 -8.37 3.49
C HIS A 209 22.33 -8.15 2.96
N SER A 210 22.09 -7.07 2.22
CA SER A 210 20.80 -6.81 1.61
C SER A 210 20.45 -7.90 0.59
N LEU A 211 19.21 -8.39 0.68
CA LEU A 211 18.60 -9.25 -0.32
C LEU A 211 17.65 -8.44 -1.19
N ILE A 212 17.89 -8.45 -2.50
CA ILE A 212 17.02 -7.77 -3.47
C ILE A 212 16.37 -8.85 -4.33
N LEU A 213 15.04 -8.86 -4.34
CA LEU A 213 14.24 -9.74 -5.17
C LEU A 213 13.36 -8.91 -6.10
N PHE A 214 13.28 -9.29 -7.36
CA PHE A 214 12.38 -8.68 -8.32
C PHE A 214 11.50 -9.75 -8.95
N GLN A 215 10.24 -9.41 -9.22
CA GLN A 215 9.30 -10.27 -9.90
C GLN A 215 9.38 -9.98 -11.41
N LYS A 216 9.62 -11.03 -12.20
CA LYS A 216 9.60 -11.01 -13.66
C LYS A 216 8.78 -12.21 -14.13
N ASP A 217 7.73 -11.96 -14.91
CA ASP A 217 6.84 -13.01 -15.43
C ASP A 217 6.35 -13.98 -14.33
N ASP A 218 5.92 -13.42 -13.19
CA ASP A 218 5.51 -14.15 -11.96
C ASP A 218 6.59 -14.99 -11.27
N VAL A 219 7.84 -14.87 -11.70
CA VAL A 219 8.99 -15.52 -11.08
C VAL A 219 9.79 -14.50 -10.28
N TRP A 220 10.10 -14.84 -9.03
CA TRP A 220 10.98 -14.04 -8.19
C TRP A 220 12.43 -14.40 -8.45
N GLU A 221 13.20 -13.43 -8.94
CA GLU A 221 14.62 -13.53 -9.22
C GLU A 221 15.43 -12.68 -8.23
N LYS A 222 16.65 -13.12 -7.93
CA LYS A 222 17.56 -12.41 -7.03
C LYS A 222 18.50 -11.53 -7.83
N LEU A 223 18.59 -10.26 -7.46
CA LEU A 223 19.59 -9.33 -8.00
C LEU A 223 20.87 -9.40 -7.16
N ALA A 224 22.01 -9.63 -7.81
CA ALA A 224 23.29 -9.60 -7.12
C ALA A 224 23.72 -8.14 -6.84
N LEU A 225 24.23 -7.86 -5.63
CA LEU A 225 24.65 -6.49 -5.25
C LEU A 225 25.77 -5.96 -6.16
N SER A 226 26.61 -6.84 -6.73
CA SER A 226 27.62 -6.49 -7.73
C SER A 226 27.03 -5.88 -9.01
N GLU A 227 25.76 -6.15 -9.31
CA GLU A 227 25.08 -5.64 -10.50
C GLU A 227 24.48 -4.24 -10.32
N LEU A 228 24.46 -3.70 -9.10
CA LEU A 228 23.96 -2.36 -8.80
C LEU A 228 24.91 -1.24 -9.25
N GLY A 229 26.11 -1.58 -9.71
CA GLY A 229 27.12 -0.60 -10.10
C GLY A 229 27.74 0.07 -8.89
N SER A 230 28.99 -0.27 -8.57
CA SER A 230 29.75 0.42 -7.54
C SER A 230 30.48 1.62 -8.16
N GLU A 231 29.88 2.80 -8.10
CA GLU A 231 30.71 4.00 -7.94
C GLU A 231 30.97 4.12 -6.43
N PRO A 232 32.23 4.14 -5.98
CA PRO A 232 32.56 4.26 -4.57
C PRO A 232 32.08 5.64 -4.10
N VAL A 233 30.88 5.69 -3.51
CA VAL A 233 30.44 6.85 -2.75
C VAL A 233 31.38 6.94 -1.55
N TYR A 234 32.38 7.81 -1.65
CA TYR A 234 33.25 8.20 -0.57
C TYR A 234 32.40 8.49 0.68
N ARG A 235 32.28 7.51 1.58
CA ARG A 235 31.77 7.73 2.92
C ARG A 235 32.80 8.64 3.59
N ARG A 236 32.48 9.93 3.74
CA ARG A 236 33.21 10.78 4.68
C ARG A 236 33.10 10.11 6.05
N ALA A 237 34.22 9.65 6.57
CA ALA A 237 34.36 9.26 7.95
C ALA A 237 33.88 10.44 8.81
N ALA A 238 32.92 10.16 9.70
CA ALA A 238 32.57 11.04 10.81
C ALA A 238 33.53 10.80 11.97
#